data_AF-A0A8T6CDU0-F1
#
_entry.id   AF-A0A8T6CDU0-F1
#
_cell.length_a   1.000
_cell.length_b   1.000
_cell.length_c   1.000
_cell.angle_alpha   90.00
_cell.angle_beta   90.00
_cell.angle_gamma   90.00
#
_symmetry.space_group_name_H-M   'P 1'
#
loop_
_entity.id
_entity.type
_entity.pdbx_description
1 polymer ?
#
loop_
_entity_poly.entity_id
_entity_poly.type
_entity_poly.pdbx_seq_one_letter_code
_entity_poly.pdbx_strand_id
1 'polypeptide(L)' 'MGTLTIRNLDDGVIEKLKAQAKANHRSLEGEIRHALTQRADPLGRIEELRARIRYLQSLTATHNQTDSVELLREDRER' A
#
# COMPACT_ATOMS: atom_id res chain seq x y z
N MET A 1 -23.16 -0.66 -6.53
CA MET A 1 -22.82 0.53 -7.35
C MET A 1 -23.50 1.73 -6.73
N GLY A 2 -22.77 2.82 -6.56
CA GLY A 2 -23.31 4.09 -6.06
C GLY A 2 -22.42 5.22 -6.57
N THR A 3 -23.03 6.37 -6.88
CA THR A 3 -22.31 7.56 -7.36
C THR A 3 -22.22 8.57 -6.24
N LEU A 4 -21.01 9.05 -5.94
CA LEU A 4 -20.77 10.09 -4.95
C LEU A 4 -20.31 11.36 -5.65
N THR A 5 -20.99 12.47 -5.40
CA THR A 5 -20.62 13.80 -5.91
C THR A 5 -20.20 14.68 -4.74
N ILE A 6 -18.96 15.16 -4.77
CA ILE A 6 -18.44 16.10 -3.76
C ILE A 6 -18.50 17.50 -4.39
N ARG A 7 -19.30 18.40 -3.80
CA ARG A 7 -19.45 19.79 -4.27
C ARG A 7 -18.51 20.71 -3.49
N ASN A 8 -18.12 21.83 -4.11
CA ASN A 8 -17.29 22.88 -3.50
C ASN A 8 -15.97 22.36 -2.93
N LEU A 9 -15.32 21.43 -3.64
CA LEU A 9 -13.98 20.97 -3.28
C LEU A 9 -12.97 22.02 -3.74
N ASP A 10 -12.05 22.38 -2.85
CA ASP A 10 -10.97 23.31 -3.14
C ASP A 10 -10.08 22.80 -4.29
N ASP A 11 -9.79 23.66 -5.26
CA ASP A 11 -9.01 23.31 -6.44
C ASP A 11 -7.58 22.88 -6.08
N GLY A 12 -6.99 23.45 -5.03
CA GLY A 12 -5.69 23.04 -4.50
C GLY A 12 -5.71 21.63 -3.92
N VAL A 13 -6.84 21.17 -3.38
CA VAL A 13 -7.03 19.78 -2.96
C VAL A 13 -7.12 18.85 -4.17
N ILE A 14 -7.83 19.27 -5.22
CA ILE A 14 -7.94 18.50 -6.47
C ILE A 14 -6.56 18.27 -7.09
N GLU A 15 -5.72 19.30 -7.16
CA GLU A 15 -4.37 19.19 -7.73
C GLU A 15 -3.46 18.26 -6.90
N LYS A 16 -3.55 18.31 -5.57
CA LYS A 16 -2.81 17.37 -4.71
C LYS A 16 -3.26 15.92 -4.94
N LEU A 17 -4.55 15.68 -5.07
CA LEU A 17 -5.09 14.34 -5.34
C LEU A 17 -4.67 13.84 -6.73
N LYS A 18 -4.61 14.70 -7.75
CA LYS A 18 -4.08 14.33 -9.08
C LYS A 18 -2.60 13.97 -9.00
N ALA A 19 -1.79 14.73 -8.26
CA ALA A 19 -0.38 14.42 -8.06
C ALA A 19 -0.18 13.07 -7.35
N GLN A 20 -0.98 12.79 -6.31
CA GLN A 20 -0.98 11.50 -5.62
C GLN A 20 -1.39 10.34 -6.54
N ALA A 21 -2.46 10.52 -7.33
CA ALA A 21 -2.90 9.50 -8.29
C ALA A 21 -1.80 9.18 -9.32
N LYS A 22 -1.10 10.20 -9.82
CA LYS A 22 0.04 10.02 -10.72
C LYS A 22 1.20 9.27 -10.06
N ALA A 23 1.55 9.61 -8.82
CA ALA A 23 2.59 8.92 -8.05
C ALA A 23 2.24 7.44 -7.78
N ASN A 24 0.96 7.14 -7.55
CA ASN A 24 0.47 5.79 -7.30
C ASN A 24 0.14 5.00 -8.58
N HIS A 25 0.40 5.57 -9.77
CA HIS A 25 0.06 4.99 -11.07
C HIS A 25 -1.42 4.60 -11.21
N ARG A 26 -2.32 5.42 -10.67
CA ARG A 26 -3.78 5.20 -10.68
C ARG A 26 -4.51 6.39 -11.33
N SER A 27 -5.73 6.15 -11.79
CA SER A 27 -6.63 7.25 -12.15
C SER A 27 -7.05 8.02 -10.90
N LEU A 28 -7.44 9.29 -11.06
CA LEU A 28 -7.92 10.12 -9.95
C LEU A 28 -9.11 9.46 -9.23
N GLU A 29 -10.07 8.94 -9.98
CA GLU A 29 -11.20 8.18 -9.42
C GLU A 29 -10.73 6.93 -8.66
N GLY A 30 -9.77 6.19 -9.22
CA GLY A 30 -9.19 5.00 -8.57
C GLY A 30 -8.50 5.32 -7.26
N GLU A 31 -7.76 6.44 -7.21
CA GLU A 31 -7.10 6.92 -6.00
C GLU A 31 -8.12 7.35 -4.94
N ILE A 32 -9.13 8.14 -5.32
CA ILE A 32 -10.18 8.59 -4.40
C ILE A 32 -10.96 7.39 -3.85
N ARG A 33 -11.36 6.45 -4.72
CA ARG A 33 -12.07 5.24 -4.30
C ARG A 33 -11.24 4.44 -3.30
N HIS A 34 -9.97 4.25 -3.59
CA HIS A 34 -9.04 3.55 -2.71
C HIS A 34 -8.90 4.26 -1.36
N ALA A 35 -8.72 5.59 -1.35
CA ALA A 35 -8.62 6.37 -0.12
C ALA A 35 -9.91 6.29 0.73
N LEU A 36 -11.08 6.34 0.08
CA LEU A 36 -12.37 6.19 0.76
C LEU A 36 -12.55 4.79 1.34
N THR A 37 -12.25 3.74 0.57
CA THR A 37 -12.31 2.34 1.06
C THR A 37 -11.39 2.15 2.27
N GLN A 38 -10.16 2.68 2.21
CA GLN A 38 -9.23 2.58 3.33
C GLN A 38 -9.71 3.29 4.59
N ARG A 39 -10.40 4.42 4.45
CA ARG A 39 -10.93 5.17 5.60
C ARG A 39 -12.21 4.57 6.15
N ALA A 40 -13.02 3.94 5.30
CA ALA A 40 -14.28 3.32 5.70
C ALA A 40 -14.05 2.06 6.54
N ASP A 41 -12.95 1.32 6.29
CA ASP A 41 -12.63 0.10 7.03
C ASP A 41 -11.15 0.02 7.44
N PRO A 42 -10.74 0.78 8.47
CA PRO A 42 -9.36 0.75 8.95
C PRO A 42 -9.00 -0.57 9.63
N LEU A 43 -9.97 -1.29 10.21
CA LEU A 43 -9.73 -2.55 10.92
C LEU A 43 -9.59 -3.73 9.95
N GLY A 44 -10.46 -3.84 8.95
CA GLY A 44 -10.36 -4.87 7.91
C GLY A 44 -9.06 -4.76 7.13
N ARG A 45 -8.52 -3.56 6.95
CA ARG A 45 -7.18 -3.37 6.36
C ARG A 45 -6.05 -3.94 7.20
N ILE A 46 -6.11 -3.78 8.52
CA ILE A 46 -5.10 -4.36 9.43
C ILE A 46 -5.19 -5.88 9.36
N GLU A 47 -6.39 -6.43 9.30
CA GLU A 47 -6.61 -7.87 9.17
C GLU A 47 -6.12 -8.40 7.82
N GLU A 48 -6.41 -7.71 6.72
CA GLU A 48 -5.92 -8.03 5.38
C GLU A 48 -4.38 -7.99 5.32
N LEU A 49 -3.77 -6.95 5.88
CA LEU A 49 -2.31 -6.83 5.97
C LEU A 49 -1.72 -7.98 6.79
N ARG A 50 -2.30 -8.30 7.95
CA ARG A 50 -1.86 -9.43 8.78
C ARG A 50 -2.02 -10.76 8.06
N ALA A 51 -3.10 -10.96 7.32
CA ALA A 51 -3.32 -12.15 6.51
C ALA A 51 -2.28 -12.27 5.39
N ARG A 52 -1.96 -11.15 4.73
CA ARG A 52 -0.93 -11.11 3.70
C ARG A 52 0.46 -11.42 4.26
N ILE A 53 0.80 -10.86 5.42
CA ILE A 53 2.06 -11.16 6.11
C ILE A 53 2.16 -12.65 6.46
N ARG A 54 1.11 -13.23 7.06
CA ARG A 54 1.09 -14.68 7.38
C ARG A 54 1.25 -15.54 6.14
N TYR A 55 0.60 -15.16 5.03
CA TYR A 55 0.76 -15.86 3.76
C TYR A 55 2.21 -15.79 3.25
N LEU A 56 2.83 -14.60 3.23
CA LEU A 56 4.22 -14.46 2.82
C LEU A 56 5.18 -15.25 3.71
N GLN A 57 4.96 -15.23 5.03
CA GLN A 57 5.70 -16.05 5.98
C GLN A 57 5.54 -17.54 5.71
N SER A 58 4.34 -18.01 5.34
CA SER A 58 4.13 -19.42 4.99
C SER A 58 4.87 -19.86 3.73
N LEU A 59 5.11 -18.95 2.77
CA LEU A 59 5.89 -19.26 1.57
C LEU A 59 7.37 -19.51 1.87
N THR A 60 7.90 -18.87 2.91
CA THR A 60 9.31 -18.98 3.32
C THR A 60 9.52 -19.83 4.56
N ALA A 61 8.44 -20.33 5.19
CA ALA A 61 8.49 -21.06 6.46
C ALA A 61 9.32 -22.35 6.42
N THR A 62 9.46 -22.98 5.26
CA THR A 62 10.26 -24.20 5.07
C THR A 62 11.72 -23.95 4.74
N HIS A 63 12.12 -22.69 4.53
CA HIS A 63 13.47 -22.32 4.13
C HIS A 63 14.18 -21.59 5.26
N ASN A 64 15.35 -22.11 5.69
CA ASN A 64 16.24 -21.36 6.57
C ASN A 64 16.68 -20.07 5.86
N GLN A 65 16.29 -18.92 6.40
CA GLN A 65 16.74 -17.62 5.92
C GLN A 65 18.13 -17.36 6.51
N THR A 66 19.14 -17.13 5.67
CA THR A 66 20.44 -16.62 6.11
C THR A 66 20.27 -15.18 6.60
N ASP A 67 20.94 -14.82 7.70
CA ASP A 67 20.91 -13.45 8.17
C ASP A 67 21.54 -12.53 7.10
N SER A 68 20.78 -11.52 6.71
CA SER A 68 21.25 -10.46 5.81
C SER A 68 22.57 -9.83 6.25
N VAL A 69 22.85 -9.78 7.56
CA VAL A 69 24.10 -9.22 8.09
C VAL A 69 25.31 -10.06 7.70
N GLU A 70 25.16 -11.38 7.59
CA GLU A 70 26.24 -12.28 7.17
C GLU A 70 26.58 -12.05 5.69
N LEU A 71 25.56 -12.01 4.83
CA LEU A 71 25.71 -11.74 3.40
C LEU A 71 26.35 -10.37 3.12
N LEU A 72 25.98 -9.34 3.90
CA LEU A 72 26.53 -8.00 3.77
C LEU A 72 28.00 -7.90 4.24
N ARG A 73 28.44 -8.76 5.17
CA ARG A 73 29.85 -8.84 5.57
C ARG A 73 30.68 -9.51 4.48
N GLU A 74 30.19 -10.62 3.93
CA GLU A 74 30.86 -11.33 2.82
C GLU A 74 31.07 -10.42 1.60
N ASP A 75 30.07 -9.62 1.24
CA ASP A 75 30.17 -8.68 0.11
C ASP A 75 31.15 -7.53 0.37
N ARG A 76 31.30 -7.09 1.62
CA ARG A 76 32.26 -6.04 1.99
C ARG A 76 33.72 -6.53 1.98
N GLU A 77 33.94 -7.82 2.18
CA GLU A 77 35.27 -8.44 2.23
C GLU A 77 35.77 -8.91 0.84
N ARG A 78 34.98 -8.71 -0.21
CA ARG A 78 35.33 -8.91 -1.62
C ARG A 78 36.02 -7.70 -2.25
#